data_AF-A0A176FQ59-F1
#
_entry.id   AF-A0A176FQ59-F1
#
_cell.length_a   1.000
_cell.length_b   1.000
_cell.length_c   1.000
_cell.angle_alpha   90.00
_cell.angle_beta   90.00
_cell.angle_gamma   90.00
#
_symmetry.space_group_name_H-M   'P 1'
#
loop_
_entity.id
_entity.type
_entity.pdbx_description
1 polymer ?
#
loop_
_entity_poly.entity_id
_entity_poly.type
_entity_poly.pdbx_seq_one_letter_code
_entity_poly.pdbx_strand_id
1 'polypeptide(L)'
;MFGIPGKQAVTMTPTAASQIAKLMSKGETKGLRIGVKKGGCAGMEYTMDYVDEVDPNDEVVEQDGARVMIAPMAQMFLFGTEID
;
A
#
# COMPACT_ATOMS: atom_id res chain seq x y z
N MET A 1 9.47 0.14 15.26
CA MET A 1 9.19 0.51 13.85
C MET A 1 10.25 -0.15 13.00
N PHE A 2 9.92 -1.24 12.31
CA PHE A 2 10.89 -2.12 11.62
C PHE A 2 11.25 -1.59 10.21
N GLY A 3 11.58 -0.30 10.09
CA GLY A 3 12.12 0.26 8.85
C GLY A 3 13.61 -0.02 8.76
N ILE A 4 14.06 -0.69 7.70
CA ILE A 4 15.49 -0.75 7.37
C ILE A 4 15.89 0.68 6.95
N PRO A 5 16.89 1.31 7.60
CA PRO A 5 17.30 2.67 7.24
C PRO A 5 17.59 2.79 5.75
N GLY A 6 16.87 3.67 5.07
CA GLY A 6 17.06 3.96 3.64
C GLY A 6 16.31 3.05 2.66
N LYS A 7 15.42 2.16 3.12
CA LYS A 7 14.60 1.32 2.22
C LYS A 7 13.11 1.47 2.52
N GLN A 8 12.31 1.67 1.47
CA GLN A 8 10.85 1.68 1.57
C GLN A 8 10.34 0.31 2.06
N ALA A 9 9.24 0.32 2.81
CA ALA A 9 8.61 -0.89 3.35
C ALA A 9 8.26 -1.91 2.25
N VAL A 10 7.77 -1.41 1.12
CA VAL A 10 7.52 -2.16 -0.12
C VAL A 10 8.12 -1.39 -1.29
N THR A 11 8.35 -2.08 -2.40
CA THR A 11 8.66 -1.43 -3.69
C THR A 11 7.48 -1.57 -4.64
N MET A 12 7.43 -0.76 -5.70
CA MET A 12 6.47 -0.94 -6.79
C MET A 12 7.20 -1.03 -8.12
N THR A 13 6.69 -1.87 -9.02
CA THR A 13 7.16 -1.89 -10.41
C THR A 13 6.79 -0.57 -11.09
N PRO A 14 7.49 -0.20 -12.18
CA PRO A 14 7.12 0.97 -12.97
C PRO A 14 5.69 0.90 -13.51
N THR A 15 5.19 -0.31 -13.79
CA THR A 15 3.82 -0.53 -14.27
C THR A 15 2.80 -0.24 -13.16
N ALA A 16 2.98 -0.81 -11.97
CA ALA A 16 2.14 -0.53 -10.80
C ALA A 16 2.11 0.96 -10.50
N ALA A 17 3.29 1.59 -10.39
CA ALA A 17 3.41 3.01 -10.09
C ALA A 17 2.65 3.86 -11.14
N SER A 18 2.80 3.56 -12.43
CA SER A 18 2.09 4.28 -13.50
C SER A 18 0.57 4.15 -13.39
N GLN A 19 0.06 2.94 -13.09
CA GLN A 19 -1.39 2.72 -12.94
C GLN A 19 -1.94 3.45 -11.72
N ILE A 20 -1.26 3.38 -10.59
CA ILE A 20 -1.68 4.04 -9.36
C ILE A 20 -1.64 5.55 -9.54
N ALA A 21 -0.56 6.12 -10.11
CA ALA A 21 -0.47 7.54 -10.41
C ALA A 21 -1.60 8.02 -11.33
N LYS A 22 -2.00 7.19 -12.30
CA LYS A 22 -3.15 7.48 -13.18
C LYS A 22 -4.47 7.47 -12.42
N LEU A 23 -4.65 6.57 -11.45
CA LEU A 23 -5.81 6.57 -10.56
C LEU A 23 -5.84 7.83 -9.69
N MET A 24 -4.71 8.21 -9.11
CA MET A 24 -4.57 9.42 -8.30
C MET A 24 -4.86 10.70 -9.11
N SER A 25 -4.47 10.72 -10.39
CA SER A 25 -4.70 11.87 -11.27
C SER A 25 -6.18 12.18 -11.54
N LYS A 26 -7.09 11.23 -11.28
CA LYS A 26 -8.53 11.47 -11.37
C LYS A 26 -9.08 12.31 -10.20
N GLY A 27 -8.31 12.44 -9.11
CA GLY A 27 -8.66 13.26 -7.96
C GLY A 27 -9.74 12.68 -7.04
N GLU A 28 -10.14 11.42 -7.25
CA GLU A 28 -11.21 10.75 -6.50
C GLU A 28 -10.72 10.07 -5.21
N THR A 29 -9.41 10.03 -4.97
CA THR A 29 -8.81 9.32 -3.82
C THR A 29 -7.45 9.94 -3.47
N LYS A 30 -6.99 9.77 -2.22
CA LYS A 30 -5.64 10.08 -1.76
C LYS A 30 -4.65 8.94 -1.95
N GLY A 31 -5.08 7.77 -2.41
CA GLY A 31 -4.19 6.64 -2.72
C GLY A 31 -4.90 5.28 -2.68
N LEU A 32 -4.11 4.22 -2.63
CA LEU A 32 -4.58 2.87 -2.36
C LEU A 32 -4.10 2.41 -0.99
N ARG A 33 -4.98 1.79 -0.21
CA ARG A 33 -4.63 1.20 1.07
C ARG A 33 -4.61 -0.31 0.97
N ILE A 34 -3.47 -0.90 1.30
CA ILE A 34 -3.27 -2.35 1.39
C ILE A 34 -3.45 -2.79 2.83
N GLY A 35 -4.47 -3.62 3.06
CA GLY A 35 -4.76 -4.22 4.34
C GLY A 35 -4.76 -5.73 4.30
N VAL A 36 -4.96 -6.34 5.47
CA VAL A 36 -5.30 -7.76 5.60
C VAL A 36 -6.64 -7.87 6.31
N LYS A 37 -7.52 -8.75 5.82
CA LYS A 37 -8.77 -9.13 6.49
C LYS A 37 -8.74 -10.61 6.81
N LYS A 38 -9.44 -11.02 7.88
CA LYS A 38 -9.72 -12.43 8.10
C LYS A 38 -10.67 -12.91 6.99
N GLY A 39 -10.17 -13.75 6.09
CA GLY A 39 -10.99 -14.55 5.20
C GLY A 39 -11.68 -15.69 5.96
N GLY A 40 -12.37 -16.56 5.23
CA GLY A 40 -13.14 -17.69 5.80
C GLY A 40 -12.28 -18.74 6.53
N CYS A 41 -12.70 -20.02 6.49
CA CYS A 41 -11.99 -21.12 7.18
C CYS A 41 -10.49 -21.28 6.83
N ALA A 42 -9.97 -20.59 5.81
CA ALA A 42 -8.66 -20.80 5.23
C ALA A 42 -7.60 -19.71 5.51
N GLY A 43 -7.92 -18.59 6.20
CA GLY A 43 -6.90 -17.64 6.66
C GLY A 43 -7.09 -16.19 6.23
N MET A 44 -5.99 -15.41 6.22
CA MET A 44 -5.98 -13.97 5.95
C MET A 44 -5.94 -13.67 4.44
N GLU A 45 -6.68 -12.66 4.00
CA GLU A 45 -6.71 -12.17 2.62
C GLU A 45 -6.19 -10.72 2.56
N TYR A 46 -5.48 -10.37 1.49
CA TYR A 46 -5.12 -8.99 1.23
C TYR A 46 -6.34 -8.19 0.72
N THR A 47 -6.35 -6.91 1.05
CA THR A 47 -7.38 -5.95 0.63
C THR A 47 -6.68 -4.77 -0.03
N MET A 48 -7.32 -4.20 -1.05
CA MET A 48 -6.89 -2.96 -1.70
C MET A 48 -8.10 -2.04 -1.81
N ASP A 49 -8.08 -0.97 -1.04
CA ASP A 49 -9.19 -0.02 -0.96
C ASP A 49 -8.72 1.38 -1.38
N TYR A 50 -9.59 2.14 -2.02
CA TYR A 50 -9.37 3.58 -2.18
C TYR A 50 -9.50 4.27 -0.83
N VAL A 51 -8.67 5.28 -0.59
CA VAL A 51 -8.68 6.02 0.67
C VAL A 51 -8.75 7.51 0.46
N ASP A 52 -9.76 8.12 1.08
CA ASP A 52 -9.95 9.58 1.08
C ASP A 52 -9.10 10.27 2.15
N GLU A 53 -8.75 9.54 3.20
CA GLU A 53 -7.94 10.03 4.32
C GLU A 53 -6.85 9.00 4.69
N VAL A 54 -5.69 9.51 5.11
CA VAL A 54 -4.55 8.68 5.53
C VAL A 54 -4.68 8.38 7.02
N ASP A 55 -4.69 7.11 7.41
CA ASP A 55 -4.61 6.73 8.82
C ASP A 55 -3.18 7.03 9.35
N PRO A 56 -3.02 7.71 10.49
CA PRO A 56 -1.71 8.02 11.05
C PRO A 56 -0.81 6.80 11.32
N ASN A 57 -1.39 5.61 11.41
CA ASN A 57 -0.65 4.37 11.66
C ASN A 57 -0.28 3.63 10.36
N ASP A 58 -0.81 4.06 9.22
CA ASP A 58 -0.46 3.45 7.94
C ASP A 58 0.96 3.86 7.54
N GLU A 59 1.71 2.90 6.97
CA GLU A 59 3.00 3.20 6.35
C GLU A 59 2.73 3.74 4.93
N VAL A 60 3.19 4.95 4.64
CA VAL A 60 2.96 5.60 3.34
C VAL A 60 4.17 5.40 2.44
N VAL A 61 3.95 4.80 1.28
CA VAL A 61 4.95 4.63 0.22
C VAL A 61 4.54 5.43 -1.00
N GLU A 62 5.44 6.31 -1.45
CA GLU A 62 5.26 7.15 -2.62
C GLU A 62 6.38 6.89 -3.64
N GLN A 63 6.00 6.78 -4.91
CA GLN A 63 6.92 6.60 -6.03
C GLN A 63 6.26 7.12 -7.32
N ASP A 64 6.94 8.00 -8.05
CA ASP A 64 6.50 8.47 -9.38
C ASP A 64 5.04 8.97 -9.45
N GLY A 65 4.54 9.60 -8.37
CA GLY A 65 3.17 10.09 -8.26
C GLY A 65 2.13 9.04 -7.84
N ALA A 66 2.53 7.78 -7.67
CA ALA A 66 1.76 6.76 -6.98
C ALA A 66 1.87 6.90 -5.46
N ARG A 67 0.77 6.61 -4.76
CA ARG A 67 0.71 6.60 -3.30
C ARG A 67 -0.03 5.37 -2.81
N VAL A 68 0.66 4.61 -1.96
CA VAL A 68 0.14 3.40 -1.32
C VAL A 68 0.29 3.54 0.19
N MET A 69 -0.74 3.16 0.93
CA MET A 69 -0.79 3.12 2.38
C MET A 69 -0.83 1.66 2.82
N ILE A 70 0.01 1.25 3.76
CA ILE A 70 0.01 -0.13 4.27
C ILE A 70 -0.51 -0.14 5.70
N ALA A 71 -1.64 -0.82 5.89
CA ALA A 71 -2.26 -0.96 7.19
C ALA A 71 -1.29 -1.64 8.18
N PRO A 72 -1.27 -1.24 9.46
CA PRO A 72 -0.34 -1.77 10.46
C PRO A 72 -0.23 -3.30 10.50
N MET A 73 -1.37 -4.00 10.37
CA MET A 73 -1.39 -5.47 10.35
C MET A 73 -0.78 -6.07 9.08
N ALA A 74 -0.88 -5.37 7.95
CA ALA A 74 -0.35 -5.82 6.67
C ALA A 74 1.17 -5.56 6.53
N GLN A 75 1.71 -4.57 7.25
CA GLN A 75 3.14 -4.21 7.20
C GLN A 75 4.07 -5.41 7.44
N MET A 76 3.77 -6.24 8.45
CA MET A 76 4.59 -7.41 8.76
C MET A 76 4.62 -8.47 7.65
N PHE A 77 3.59 -8.51 6.80
CA PHE A 77 3.50 -9.49 5.70
C PHE A 77 4.06 -8.95 4.38
N LEU A 78 4.11 -7.63 4.23
CA LEU A 78 4.48 -6.96 2.99
C LEU A 78 5.91 -6.41 3.01
N PHE A 79 6.61 -6.39 4.15
CA PHE A 79 7.98 -5.89 4.16
C PHE A 79 8.90 -6.62 3.17
N GLY A 80 9.50 -5.85 2.27
CA GLY A 80 10.40 -6.36 1.23
C GLY A 80 9.70 -6.97 0.01
N THR A 81 8.37 -6.89 -0.08
CA THR A 81 7.63 -7.30 -1.28
C THR A 81 7.63 -6.19 -2.34
N GLU A 82 7.45 -6.60 -3.59
CA GLU A 82 7.23 -5.71 -4.73
C GLU A 82 5.76 -5.79 -5.17
N ILE A 83 5.14 -4.63 -5.38
CA ILE A 83 3.80 -4.47 -5.93
C ILE A 83 3.93 -4.30 -7.45
N ASP A 84 3.20 -5.11 -8.23
CA ASP A 84 3.19 -5.08 -9.70
C ASP A 84 1.79 -4.81 -10.28
#